data_AF-A0A0G0ILC6-F1
#
_entry.id   AF-A0A0G0ILC6-F1
#
_cell.length_a   1.000
_cell.length_b   1.000
_cell.length_c   1.000
_cell.angle_alpha   90.00
_cell.angle_beta   90.00
_cell.angle_gamma   90.00
#
_symmetry.space_group_name_H-M   'P 1'
#
loop_
_entity.id
_entity.type
_entity.pdbx_description
1 polymer ?
#
loop_
_entity_poly.entity_id
_entity_poly.type
_entity_poly.pdbx_seq_one_letter_code
_entity_poly.pdbx_strand_id
1 'polypeptide(L)'
;MYYYIIEPSKGKFSNRQEKVRDILGNLGIAGETVTPNSARTIEELTHLGIVKGYSTIVACGSESLVNKVITVLATENLTKDTVLGVIPNEFDTPLVRKLGITDIYSACNALKSRKLENVSLCFIEPNKYFLTEAIIESSHNKELFFSIENINGKANVHKVVIKPGLEVTLYDKSLEGGILKKFYQWLFNKKEKDIYTSSFQTKRIRFESEKENLPVKVSNEIVAKTPVTFSNHARSLKIIVARDRIRSERKEYRRNIKSKS
;
A
#
# COMPACT_ATOMS: atom_id res chain seq x y z
N MET A 1 -4.41 -12.94 -20.73
CA MET A 1 -2.98 -12.67 -21.06
C MET A 1 -2.42 -11.64 -20.10
N TYR A 2 -1.10 -11.65 -19.85
CA TYR A 2 -0.41 -10.77 -18.91
C TYR A 2 0.35 -9.66 -19.63
N TYR A 3 0.34 -8.46 -19.06
CA TYR A 3 1.13 -7.31 -19.48
C TYR A 3 1.98 -6.84 -18.30
N TYR A 4 3.29 -7.00 -18.40
CA TYR A 4 4.23 -6.73 -17.32
C TYR A 4 4.86 -5.35 -17.49
N ILE A 5 4.67 -4.48 -16.51
CA ILE A 5 5.37 -3.19 -16.42
C ILE A 5 6.51 -3.40 -15.44
N ILE A 6 7.73 -3.45 -15.96
CA ILE A 6 8.93 -3.76 -15.20
C ILE A 6 9.68 -2.46 -14.89
N GLU A 7 9.86 -2.18 -13.60
CA GLU A 7 10.64 -1.03 -13.17
C GLU A 7 12.10 -1.16 -13.63
N PRO A 8 12.70 -0.12 -14.25
CA PRO A 8 14.09 -0.18 -14.66
C PRO A 8 14.99 -0.34 -13.43
N SER A 9 15.83 -1.38 -13.45
CA SER A 9 16.85 -1.60 -12.44
C SER A 9 17.99 -0.57 -12.56
N LYS A 10 18.30 0.16 -11.49
CA LYS A 10 19.57 0.90 -11.38
C LYS A 10 20.64 -0.03 -10.79
N GLY A 11 21.71 -0.35 -11.53
CA GLY A 11 22.86 -1.14 -11.01
C GLY A 11 22.62 -2.66 -10.93
N LYS A 12 23.11 -3.32 -9.86
CA LYS A 12 23.15 -4.80 -9.61
C LYS A 12 21.79 -5.55 -9.69
N PHE A 13 20.70 -4.88 -10.03
CA PHE A 13 19.35 -5.43 -10.11
C PHE A 13 18.99 -6.04 -11.48
N SER A 14 19.88 -6.02 -12.47
CA SER A 14 19.68 -6.70 -13.77
C SER A 14 19.32 -8.18 -13.61
N ASN A 15 20.00 -8.86 -12.69
CA ASN A 15 19.80 -10.29 -12.41
C ASN A 15 18.41 -10.61 -11.87
N ARG A 16 17.73 -9.62 -11.27
CA ARG A 16 16.38 -9.82 -10.72
C ARG A 16 15.34 -9.91 -11.83
N GLN A 17 15.42 -9.07 -12.84
CA GLN A 17 14.46 -9.09 -13.95
C GLN A 17 14.57 -10.39 -14.75
N GLU A 18 15.80 -10.84 -15.00
CA GLU A 18 16.09 -12.13 -15.62
C GLU A 18 15.49 -13.27 -14.80
N LYS A 19 15.77 -13.31 -13.49
CA LYS A 19 15.19 -14.31 -12.58
C LYS A 19 13.65 -14.33 -12.59
N VAL A 20 13.01 -13.17 -12.67
CA VAL A 20 11.54 -13.10 -12.81
C VAL A 20 11.10 -13.73 -14.13
N ARG A 21 11.73 -13.38 -15.25
CA ARG A 21 11.42 -13.94 -16.58
C ARG A 21 11.62 -15.46 -16.62
N ASP A 22 12.72 -15.95 -16.06
CA ASP A 22 13.02 -17.40 -16.00
C ASP A 22 11.95 -18.16 -15.21
N ILE A 23 11.58 -17.65 -14.03
CA ILE A 23 10.55 -18.28 -13.20
C ILE A 23 9.20 -18.25 -13.92
N LEU A 24 8.82 -17.13 -14.55
CA LEU A 24 7.57 -17.02 -15.31
C LEU A 24 7.55 -18.01 -16.49
N GLY A 25 8.66 -18.12 -17.22
CA GLY A 25 8.85 -19.08 -18.31
C GLY A 25 8.70 -20.53 -17.84
N ASN A 26 9.38 -20.89 -16.76
CA ASN A 26 9.28 -22.23 -16.13
C ASN A 26 7.87 -22.55 -15.63
N LEU A 27 7.11 -21.53 -15.21
CA LEU A 27 5.72 -21.68 -14.79
C LEU A 27 4.74 -21.72 -15.96
N GLY A 28 5.19 -21.50 -17.20
CA GLY A 28 4.37 -21.45 -18.41
C GLY A 28 3.53 -20.18 -18.54
N ILE A 29 3.94 -19.08 -17.90
CA ILE A 29 3.19 -17.81 -17.90
C ILE A 29 3.76 -16.88 -18.96
N ALA A 30 3.05 -16.74 -20.07
CA ALA A 30 3.40 -15.80 -21.13
C ALA A 30 2.79 -14.40 -20.92
N GLY A 31 3.45 -13.39 -21.50
CA GLY A 31 2.91 -12.02 -21.57
C GLY A 31 3.90 -11.04 -22.21
N GLU A 32 3.41 -9.84 -22.52
CA GLU A 32 4.23 -8.75 -23.06
C GLU A 32 4.90 -8.00 -21.92
N THR A 33 6.19 -7.72 -22.03
CA THR A 33 6.95 -6.95 -21.04
C THR A 33 7.31 -5.58 -21.58
N VAL A 34 7.09 -4.55 -20.78
CA VAL A 34 7.50 -3.17 -21.07
C VAL A 34 8.24 -2.56 -19.89
N THR A 35 9.08 -1.57 -20.18
CA THR A 35 9.87 -0.86 -19.18
C THR A 35 9.62 0.64 -19.32
N PRO A 36 9.22 1.36 -18.26
CA PRO A 36 9.11 2.82 -18.26
C PRO A 36 10.45 3.49 -18.56
N ASN A 37 10.41 4.63 -19.24
CA ASN A 37 11.57 5.47 -19.53
C ASN A 37 11.16 6.95 -19.59
N SER A 38 12.07 7.85 -19.95
CA SER A 38 11.79 9.29 -20.04
C SER A 38 10.73 9.65 -21.10
N ALA A 39 10.52 8.80 -22.10
CA ALA A 39 9.57 9.02 -23.18
C ALA A 39 8.22 8.29 -22.96
N ARG A 40 8.17 7.32 -22.04
CA ARG A 40 6.95 6.54 -21.73
C ARG A 40 6.84 6.32 -20.23
N THR A 41 5.83 6.96 -19.65
CA THR A 41 5.52 6.91 -18.22
C THR A 41 4.87 5.59 -17.81
N ILE A 42 4.82 5.30 -16.50
CA ILE A 42 4.14 4.12 -15.97
C ILE A 42 2.64 4.19 -16.30
N GLU A 43 2.08 5.39 -16.22
CA GLU A 43 0.68 5.67 -16.48
C GLU A 43 0.31 5.39 -17.94
N GLU A 44 1.10 5.89 -18.89
CA GLU A 44 0.91 5.64 -20.32
C GLU A 44 1.05 4.17 -20.69
N LEU A 45 2.04 3.47 -20.12
CA LEU A 45 2.22 2.03 -20.36
C LEU A 45 1.06 1.22 -19.78
N THR A 46 0.54 1.62 -18.61
CA THR A 46 -0.64 0.99 -18.01
C THR A 46 -1.87 1.18 -18.91
N HIS A 47 -2.10 2.41 -19.37
CA HIS A 47 -3.19 2.72 -20.30
C HIS A 47 -3.08 1.91 -21.60
N LEU A 48 -1.89 1.84 -22.18
CA LEU A 48 -1.64 1.06 -23.40
C LEU A 48 -1.91 -0.43 -23.20
N GLY A 49 -1.54 -1.00 -22.04
CA GLY A 49 -1.90 -2.37 -21.68
C GLY A 49 -3.41 -2.60 -21.63
N ILE A 50 -4.17 -1.66 -21.05
CA ILE A 50 -5.64 -1.71 -21.00
C ILE A 50 -6.25 -1.63 -22.40
N VAL A 51 -5.83 -0.64 -23.20
CA VAL A 51 -6.33 -0.42 -24.57
C VAL A 51 -6.03 -1.62 -25.48
N LYS A 52 -4.88 -2.27 -25.31
CA LYS A 52 -4.54 -3.51 -26.02
C LYS A 52 -5.38 -4.73 -25.58
N GLY A 53 -6.25 -4.59 -24.58
CA GLY A 53 -7.15 -5.65 -24.11
C GLY A 53 -6.49 -6.67 -23.18
N TYR A 54 -5.36 -6.33 -22.54
CA TYR A 54 -4.76 -7.24 -21.57
C TYR A 54 -5.63 -7.37 -20.32
N SER A 55 -6.09 -8.60 -20.06
CA SER A 55 -6.88 -8.95 -18.87
C SER A 55 -6.14 -8.77 -17.55
N THR A 56 -4.81 -8.63 -17.57
CA THR A 56 -4.00 -8.51 -16.34
C THR A 56 -2.80 -7.63 -16.57
N ILE A 57 -2.72 -6.55 -15.80
CA ILE A 57 -1.56 -5.68 -15.72
C ILE A 57 -0.76 -6.10 -14.49
N VAL A 58 0.52 -6.40 -14.67
CA VAL A 58 1.43 -6.84 -13.61
C VAL A 58 2.44 -5.75 -13.35
N ALA A 59 2.42 -5.20 -12.14
CA ALA A 59 3.39 -4.24 -11.64
C ALA A 59 4.60 -4.99 -11.07
N CYS A 60 5.74 -4.94 -11.77
CA CYS A 60 6.99 -5.59 -11.36
C CYS A 60 7.99 -4.55 -10.86
N GLY A 61 7.93 -4.18 -9.57
CA GLY A 61 8.75 -3.07 -9.07
C GLY A 61 8.49 -2.65 -7.62
N SER A 62 8.83 -1.40 -7.33
CA SER A 62 8.59 -0.71 -6.06
C SER A 62 7.09 -0.55 -5.74
N GLU A 63 6.75 -0.27 -4.48
CA GLU A 63 5.37 0.10 -4.11
C GLU A 63 4.89 1.38 -4.80
N SER A 64 5.81 2.29 -5.15
CA SER A 64 5.48 3.49 -5.94
C SER A 64 4.94 3.10 -7.32
N LEU A 65 5.64 2.22 -8.03
CA LEU A 65 5.20 1.71 -9.33
C LEU A 65 3.84 1.02 -9.20
N VAL A 66 3.65 0.18 -8.18
CA VAL A 66 2.35 -0.47 -7.93
C VAL A 66 1.25 0.56 -7.72
N ASN A 67 1.49 1.61 -6.91
CA ASN A 67 0.47 2.62 -6.62
C ASN A 67 0.07 3.45 -7.84
N LYS A 68 1.02 3.73 -8.75
CA LYS A 68 0.73 4.39 -10.03
C LYS A 68 -0.15 3.54 -10.92
N VAL A 69 0.16 2.24 -11.05
CA VAL A 69 -0.68 1.28 -11.77
C VAL A 69 -2.08 1.20 -11.16
N ILE A 70 -2.19 1.10 -9.83
CA ILE A 70 -3.48 1.12 -9.11
C ILE A 70 -4.28 2.38 -9.47
N THR A 71 -3.64 3.54 -9.43
CA THR A 71 -4.31 4.82 -9.70
C THR A 71 -4.91 4.85 -11.10
N VAL A 72 -4.17 4.40 -12.12
CA VAL A 72 -4.69 4.32 -13.49
C VAL A 72 -5.84 3.32 -13.58
N LEU A 73 -5.65 2.10 -13.06
CA LEU A 73 -6.67 1.06 -13.08
C LEU A 73 -7.97 1.48 -12.37
N ALA A 74 -7.86 2.26 -11.30
CA ALA A 74 -8.99 2.75 -10.52
C ALA A 74 -9.69 3.96 -11.16
N THR A 75 -8.99 4.72 -11.99
CA THR A 75 -9.52 5.95 -12.60
C THR A 75 -10.23 5.67 -13.93
N GLU A 76 -9.68 4.78 -14.75
CA GLU A 76 -10.20 4.50 -16.08
C GLU A 76 -11.48 3.66 -16.06
N ASN A 77 -12.51 4.09 -16.78
CA ASN A 77 -13.79 3.35 -16.85
C ASN A 77 -13.70 2.08 -17.70
N LEU A 78 -12.62 1.88 -18.47
CA LEU A 78 -12.40 0.73 -19.36
C LEU A 78 -11.91 -0.52 -18.63
N THR A 79 -11.64 -0.45 -17.32
CA THR A 79 -10.89 -1.47 -16.56
C THR A 79 -11.75 -2.48 -15.82
N LYS A 80 -13.06 -2.55 -16.10
CA LYS A 80 -14.04 -3.32 -15.30
C LYS A 80 -13.66 -4.79 -15.06
N ASP A 81 -12.86 -5.36 -15.97
CA ASP A 81 -12.35 -6.73 -15.90
C ASP A 81 -10.83 -6.86 -15.84
N THR A 82 -10.11 -5.74 -15.82
CA THR A 82 -8.65 -5.74 -15.71
C THR A 82 -8.23 -6.05 -14.27
N VAL A 83 -7.36 -7.04 -14.14
CA VAL A 83 -6.83 -7.49 -12.85
C VAL A 83 -5.43 -6.93 -12.62
N LEU A 84 -5.11 -6.52 -11.40
CA LEU A 84 -3.75 -6.19 -10.98
C LEU A 84 -3.00 -7.44 -10.51
N GLY A 85 -1.80 -7.67 -11.04
CA GLY A 85 -0.78 -8.55 -10.47
C GLY A 85 0.39 -7.75 -9.93
N VAL A 86 1.13 -8.31 -8.96
CA VAL A 86 2.28 -7.63 -8.35
C VAL A 86 3.46 -8.60 -8.20
N ILE A 87 4.64 -8.17 -8.65
CA ILE A 87 5.94 -8.79 -8.33
C ILE A 87 6.82 -7.72 -7.68
N PRO A 88 6.85 -7.66 -6.33
CA PRO A 88 7.41 -6.52 -5.61
C PRO A 88 8.93 -6.61 -5.47
N ASN A 89 9.65 -5.50 -5.57
CA ASN A 89 11.12 -5.46 -5.40
C ASN A 89 11.56 -5.82 -3.98
N GLU A 90 10.77 -5.41 -3.00
CA GLU A 90 10.98 -5.63 -1.57
C GLU A 90 9.86 -6.52 -1.03
N PHE A 91 10.17 -7.45 -0.12
CA PHE A 91 9.20 -8.41 0.41
C PHE A 91 8.77 -8.17 1.86
N ASP A 92 9.33 -7.14 2.50
CA ASP A 92 8.93 -6.74 3.86
C ASP A 92 8.21 -5.40 3.82
N THR A 93 7.03 -5.40 3.22
CA THR A 93 6.21 -4.18 3.11
C THR A 93 4.75 -4.46 3.45
N PRO A 94 3.96 -3.43 3.83
CA PRO A 94 2.54 -3.58 4.08
C PRO A 94 1.78 -4.17 2.89
N LEU A 95 2.13 -3.77 1.65
CA LEU A 95 1.52 -4.32 0.45
C LEU A 95 1.78 -5.82 0.33
N VAL A 96 3.04 -6.25 0.45
CA VAL A 96 3.42 -7.65 0.26
C VAL A 96 2.75 -8.56 1.27
N ARG A 97 2.68 -8.14 2.54
CA ARG A 97 1.96 -8.86 3.59
C ARG A 97 0.47 -9.01 3.26
N LYS A 98 -0.16 -7.95 2.75
CA LYS A 98 -1.56 -7.98 2.31
C LYS A 98 -1.79 -8.93 1.13
N LEU A 99 -0.80 -9.12 0.27
CA LEU A 99 -0.88 -10.06 -0.87
C LEU A 99 -0.52 -11.50 -0.51
N GLY A 100 0.01 -11.77 0.70
CA GLY A 100 0.47 -13.09 1.11
C GLY A 100 1.71 -13.60 0.37
N ILE A 101 2.50 -12.69 -0.21
CA ILE A 101 3.71 -13.00 -0.99
C ILE A 101 4.92 -12.96 -0.05
N THR A 102 5.90 -13.86 -0.22
CA THR A 102 7.09 -13.95 0.64
C THR A 102 8.41 -13.76 -0.11
N ASP A 103 8.40 -14.05 -1.40
CA ASP A 103 9.57 -14.04 -2.28
C ASP A 103 9.16 -14.00 -3.77
N ILE A 104 10.14 -13.88 -4.68
CA ILE A 104 9.91 -13.78 -6.13
C ILE A 104 9.14 -15.00 -6.66
N TYR A 105 9.49 -16.20 -6.22
CA TYR A 105 8.85 -17.41 -6.69
C TYR A 105 7.39 -17.45 -6.24
N SER A 106 7.11 -17.09 -4.99
CA SER A 106 5.75 -16.99 -4.46
C SER A 106 4.91 -15.95 -5.22
N ALA A 107 5.50 -14.83 -5.63
CA ALA A 107 4.84 -13.80 -6.43
C ALA A 107 4.46 -14.33 -7.82
N CYS A 108 5.42 -14.95 -8.53
CA CYS A 108 5.16 -15.57 -9.82
C CYS A 108 4.14 -16.72 -9.73
N ASN A 109 4.20 -17.51 -8.66
CA ASN A 109 3.24 -18.59 -8.42
C ASN A 109 1.84 -18.07 -8.06
N ALA A 110 1.73 -16.91 -7.40
CA ALA A 110 0.45 -16.23 -7.20
C ALA A 110 -0.20 -15.91 -8.56
N LEU A 111 0.57 -15.36 -9.52
CA LEU A 111 0.11 -15.11 -10.89
C LEU A 111 -0.37 -16.39 -11.57
N LYS A 112 0.36 -17.50 -11.46
CA LYS A 112 -0.07 -18.81 -12.00
C LYS A 112 -1.43 -19.24 -11.43
N SER A 113 -1.57 -19.13 -10.12
CA SER A 113 -2.77 -19.61 -9.41
C SER A 113 -3.99 -18.72 -9.59
N ARG A 114 -3.75 -17.44 -9.94
CA ARG A 114 -4.74 -16.39 -10.21
C ARG A 114 -5.87 -16.34 -9.18
N LYS A 115 -5.56 -16.50 -7.88
CA LYS A 115 -6.54 -16.24 -6.81
C LYS A 115 -6.83 -14.74 -6.79
N LEU A 116 -8.08 -14.37 -7.08
CA LEU A 116 -8.52 -12.98 -7.15
C LEU A 116 -9.17 -12.55 -5.84
N GLU A 117 -8.81 -11.37 -5.36
CA GLU A 117 -9.50 -10.69 -4.28
C GLU A 117 -9.95 -9.30 -4.72
N ASN A 118 -11.11 -8.88 -4.24
CA ASN A 118 -11.61 -7.52 -4.44
C ASN A 118 -11.13 -6.68 -3.26
N VAL A 119 -10.31 -5.66 -3.54
CA VAL A 119 -9.80 -4.75 -2.52
C VAL A 119 -10.41 -3.37 -2.69
N SER A 120 -10.92 -2.81 -1.59
CA SER A 120 -11.35 -1.41 -1.54
C SER A 120 -10.13 -0.49 -1.55
N LEU A 121 -10.24 0.60 -2.31
CA LEU A 121 -9.22 1.64 -2.39
C LEU A 121 -9.67 2.89 -1.66
N CYS A 122 -8.73 3.57 -1.02
CA CYS A 122 -8.96 4.92 -0.54
C CYS A 122 -8.67 5.90 -1.67
N PHE A 123 -9.57 6.88 -1.82
CA PHE A 123 -9.50 7.93 -2.81
C PHE A 123 -8.95 9.21 -2.19
N ILE A 124 -8.03 9.85 -2.91
CA ILE A 124 -7.46 11.15 -2.63
C ILE A 124 -7.87 12.06 -3.79
N GLU A 125 -8.62 13.12 -3.49
CA GLU A 125 -9.07 14.07 -4.51
C GLU A 125 -7.86 14.78 -5.16
N PRO A 126 -7.87 15.01 -6.50
CA PRO A 126 -8.98 14.77 -7.42
C PRO A 126 -8.98 13.39 -8.10
N ASN A 127 -7.87 12.66 -8.16
CA ASN A 127 -7.78 11.42 -8.97
C ASN A 127 -6.66 10.46 -8.52
N LYS A 128 -6.29 10.46 -7.24
CA LYS A 128 -5.23 9.58 -6.71
C LYS A 128 -5.84 8.51 -5.82
N TYR A 129 -5.21 7.34 -5.76
CA TYR A 129 -5.69 6.23 -4.94
C TYR A 129 -4.53 5.59 -4.16
N PHE A 130 -4.88 4.89 -3.08
CA PHE A 130 -3.94 4.04 -2.36
C PHE A 130 -4.60 2.80 -1.75
N LEU A 131 -3.79 1.76 -1.54
CA LEU A 131 -4.21 0.45 -1.02
C LEU A 131 -3.68 0.15 0.40
N THR A 132 -2.57 0.78 0.79
CA THR A 132 -1.85 0.56 2.05
C THR A 132 -2.07 1.73 3.00
N GLU A 133 -1.36 2.82 2.86
CA GLU A 133 -1.51 3.99 3.73
C GLU A 133 -1.13 5.29 3.02
N ALA A 134 -1.73 6.38 3.48
CA ALA A 134 -1.30 7.74 3.17
C ALA A 134 -0.81 8.42 4.45
N ILE A 135 0.25 9.22 4.33
CA ILE A 135 0.92 9.87 5.46
C ILE A 135 1.01 11.37 5.19
N ILE A 136 0.57 12.18 6.14
CA ILE A 136 0.87 13.61 6.19
C ILE A 136 1.85 13.80 7.33
N GLU A 137 3.04 14.33 7.06
CA GLU A 137 4.08 14.45 8.08
C GLU A 137 4.84 15.78 8.00
N SER A 138 5.31 16.23 9.16
CA SER A 138 6.14 17.41 9.33
C SER A 138 7.24 17.16 10.37
N SER A 139 8.35 17.89 10.26
CA SER A 139 9.48 17.79 11.19
C SER A 139 9.13 18.23 12.62
N HIS A 140 8.14 19.10 12.74
CA HIS A 140 7.61 19.61 14.00
C HIS A 140 6.09 19.51 14.00
N ASN A 141 5.51 19.57 15.19
CA ASN A 141 4.09 19.73 15.39
C ASN A 141 3.57 20.97 14.65
N LYS A 142 2.54 20.78 13.84
CA LYS A 142 1.86 21.85 13.10
C LYS A 142 0.37 21.77 13.35
N GLU A 143 -0.25 22.94 13.31
CA GLU A 143 -1.69 23.06 13.39
C GLU A 143 -2.32 22.54 12.09
N LEU A 144 -3.19 21.54 12.25
CA LEU A 144 -3.92 20.90 11.16
C LEU A 144 -5.41 21.00 11.46
N PHE A 145 -6.14 21.60 10.52
CA PHE A 145 -7.59 21.63 10.52
C PHE A 145 -8.09 20.38 9.78
N PHE A 146 -9.16 19.80 10.29
CA PHE A 146 -9.84 18.71 9.60
C PHE A 146 -11.34 18.91 9.61
N SER A 147 -11.98 18.47 8.53
CA SER A 147 -13.44 18.50 8.37
C SER A 147 -13.93 17.09 8.06
N ILE A 148 -14.87 16.61 8.87
CA ILE A 148 -15.54 15.32 8.73
C ILE A 148 -17.03 15.61 8.67
N GLU A 149 -17.63 15.46 7.48
CA GLU A 149 -19.05 15.77 7.26
C GLU A 149 -19.39 17.21 7.74
N ASN A 150 -20.15 17.36 8.82
CA ASN A 150 -20.53 18.64 9.40
C ASN A 150 -19.69 19.04 10.64
N ILE A 151 -18.66 18.28 10.96
CA ILE A 151 -17.78 18.51 12.12
C ILE A 151 -16.47 19.08 11.62
N ASN A 152 -16.07 20.22 12.19
CA ASN A 152 -14.75 20.78 12.02
C ASN A 152 -13.95 20.60 13.30
N GLY A 153 -12.69 20.21 13.14
CA GLY A 153 -11.75 20.03 14.24
C GLY A 153 -10.41 20.65 13.92
N LYS A 154 -9.63 20.85 14.98
CA LYS A 154 -8.28 21.38 14.93
C LYS A 154 -7.41 20.52 15.83
N ALA A 155 -6.24 20.13 15.35
CA ALA A 155 -5.28 19.33 16.10
C ALA A 155 -3.86 19.86 15.86
N ASN A 156 -3.00 19.74 16.86
CA ASN A 156 -1.58 20.02 16.72
C ASN A 156 -0.84 18.69 16.56
N VAL A 157 -0.39 18.38 15.34
CA VAL A 157 0.12 17.05 14.99
C VAL A 157 1.42 17.17 14.21
N HIS A 158 2.29 16.18 14.34
CA HIS A 158 3.47 16.04 13.47
C HIS A 158 3.28 14.98 12.39
N LYS A 159 2.32 14.06 12.60
CA LYS A 159 2.04 12.97 11.69
C LYS A 159 0.56 12.62 11.71
N VAL A 160 0.02 12.39 10.53
CA VAL A 160 -1.30 11.78 10.30
C VAL A 160 -1.07 10.55 9.45
N VAL A 161 -1.63 9.42 9.88
CA VAL A 161 -1.65 8.17 9.11
C VAL A 161 -3.09 7.87 8.75
N ILE A 162 -3.35 7.71 7.45
CA ILE A 162 -4.65 7.31 6.90
C ILE A 162 -4.51 5.91 6.32
N LYS A 163 -5.23 4.94 6.90
CA LYS A 163 -5.24 3.53 6.49
C LYS A 163 -6.48 3.18 5.67
N PRO A 164 -6.53 1.97 5.05
CA PRO A 164 -7.67 1.54 4.25
C PRO A 164 -8.91 1.44 5.13
N GLY A 165 -10.09 1.74 4.57
CA GLY A 165 -11.31 1.91 5.38
C GLY A 165 -11.38 3.27 6.09
N LEU A 166 -10.45 4.18 5.78
CA LEU A 166 -10.37 5.55 6.26
C LEU A 166 -10.29 5.63 7.80
N GLU A 167 -9.52 4.70 8.37
CA GLU A 167 -9.01 4.79 9.74
C GLU A 167 -7.91 5.84 9.77
N VAL A 168 -8.13 6.89 10.55
CA VAL A 168 -7.25 8.05 10.68
C VAL A 168 -6.63 8.04 12.06
N THR A 169 -5.30 8.11 12.11
CA THR A 169 -4.57 8.28 13.36
C THR A 169 -3.76 9.56 13.32
N LEU A 170 -4.01 10.43 14.29
CA LEU A 170 -3.30 11.69 14.54
C LEU A 170 -2.24 11.45 15.61
N TYR A 171 -1.00 11.87 15.37
CA TYR A 171 0.12 11.73 16.30
C TYR A 171 0.64 13.11 16.71
N ASP A 172 0.77 13.31 18.03
CA ASP A 172 1.30 14.52 18.64
C ASP A 172 2.65 14.23 19.31
N LYS A 173 3.73 14.86 18.83
CA LYS A 173 5.08 14.67 19.38
C LYS A 173 5.30 15.47 20.68
N SER A 174 4.57 16.56 20.88
CA SER A 174 4.69 17.42 22.06
C SER A 174 4.25 16.73 23.35
N LEU A 175 3.43 15.69 23.19
CA LEU A 175 2.96 14.89 24.31
C LEU A 175 3.89 13.71 24.60
N GLU A 176 4.77 13.28 23.68
CA GLU A 176 5.77 12.22 23.94
C GLU A 176 6.60 12.58 25.18
N GLY A 177 6.26 11.94 26.31
CA GLY A 177 6.89 12.22 27.59
C GLY A 177 8.40 12.09 27.48
N GLY A 178 9.12 13.13 27.93
CA GLY A 178 10.57 13.14 27.97
C GLY A 178 11.14 11.89 28.65
N ILE A 179 12.37 11.53 28.32
CA ILE A 179 13.09 10.32 28.76
C ILE A 179 12.98 10.07 30.28
N LEU A 180 12.93 11.13 31.09
CA LEU A 180 12.69 11.09 32.53
C LEU A 180 11.32 10.50 32.92
N LYS A 181 10.24 10.81 32.19
CA LYS A 181 8.89 10.31 32.44
C LYS A 181 8.79 8.80 32.21
N LYS A 182 9.46 8.30 31.16
CA LYS A 182 9.56 6.85 30.86
C LYS A 182 10.34 6.08 31.94
N PHE A 183 11.37 6.71 32.54
CA PHE A 183 12.14 6.12 33.64
C PHE A 183 11.32 6.01 34.94
N TYR A 184 10.58 7.06 35.32
CA TYR A 184 9.65 6.99 36.46
C TYR A 184 8.49 6.00 36.23
N GLN A 185 8.01 5.84 34.99
CA GLN A 185 6.94 4.90 34.66
C GLN A 185 7.37 3.43 34.71
N TRP A 186 8.62 3.10 34.33
CA TRP A 186 9.16 1.75 34.51
C TRP A 186 9.21 1.34 35.99
N LEU A 187 9.47 2.30 36.89
CA LEU A 187 9.47 2.09 38.34
C LEU A 187 8.07 1.95 38.94
N PHE A 188 7.02 2.45 38.28
CA PHE A 188 5.64 2.38 38.76
C PHE A 188 4.73 1.78 37.69
N ASN A 189 4.49 0.47 37.80
CA ASN A 189 3.79 -0.44 36.88
C ASN A 189 2.31 -0.07 36.57
N LYS A 190 2.04 1.16 36.14
CA LYS A 190 0.73 1.66 35.71
C LYS A 190 0.67 1.61 34.19
N LYS A 191 -0.29 0.84 33.64
CA LYS A 191 -0.62 0.87 32.22
C LYS A 191 -1.15 2.25 31.86
N GLU A 192 -0.44 2.97 30.99
CA GLU A 192 -0.81 4.30 30.53
C GLU A 192 -2.05 4.21 29.60
N LYS A 193 -2.99 5.15 29.74
CA LYS A 193 -3.93 5.44 28.64
C LYS A 193 -3.13 6.19 27.59
N ASP A 194 -3.14 5.72 26.35
CA ASP A 194 -2.47 6.42 25.24
C ASP A 194 -3.13 7.79 25.05
N ILE A 195 -2.46 8.85 25.53
CA ILE A 195 -2.87 10.25 25.39
C ILE A 195 -2.17 10.91 24.19
N TYR A 196 -1.37 10.15 23.43
CA TYR A 196 -0.46 10.64 22.39
C TYR A 196 -1.01 10.49 20.98
N THR A 197 -2.05 9.66 20.86
CA THR A 197 -2.70 9.36 19.59
C THR A 197 -4.21 9.57 19.69
N SER A 198 -4.78 10.15 18.65
CA SER A 198 -6.23 10.19 18.45
C SER A 198 -6.53 9.36 17.21
N SER A 199 -7.28 8.27 17.36
CA SER A 199 -7.69 7.41 16.25
C SER A 199 -9.20 7.44 16.10
N PHE A 200 -9.67 7.55 14.87
CA PHE A 200 -11.08 7.49 14.54
C PHE A 200 -11.28 6.97 13.11
N GLN A 201 -12.50 6.56 12.81
CA GLN A 201 -12.89 6.09 11.49
C GLN A 201 -13.94 7.02 10.90
N THR A 202 -13.84 7.31 9.60
CA THR A 202 -14.80 8.16 8.88
C THR A 202 -15.06 7.61 7.48
N LYS A 203 -15.97 8.22 6.71
CA LYS A 203 -16.19 7.93 5.29
C LYS A 203 -15.53 8.96 4.37
N ARG A 204 -15.36 10.19 4.87
CA ARG A 204 -14.73 11.31 4.18
C ARG A 204 -14.07 12.24 5.20
N ILE A 205 -12.87 12.71 4.88
CA ILE A 205 -12.16 13.69 5.70
C ILE A 205 -11.38 14.64 4.80
N ARG A 206 -11.45 15.93 5.10
CA ARG A 206 -10.57 16.94 4.50
C ARG A 206 -9.56 17.37 5.54
N PHE A 207 -8.30 17.52 5.13
CA PHE A 207 -7.24 18.11 5.93
C PHE A 207 -6.77 19.41 5.30
N GLU A 208 -6.51 20.40 6.13
CA GLU A 208 -6.04 21.72 5.74
C GLU A 208 -5.00 22.23 6.73
N SER A 209 -3.96 22.87 6.22
CA SER A 209 -2.82 23.38 6.98
C SER A 209 -2.77 24.89 6.81
N GLU A 210 -2.62 25.63 7.91
CA GLU A 210 -2.76 27.09 7.91
C GLU A 210 -1.69 27.83 7.08
N LYS A 211 -0.41 27.52 7.32
CA LYS A 211 0.72 28.33 6.84
C LYS A 211 1.39 27.77 5.59
N GLU A 212 1.50 26.46 5.51
CA GLU A 212 2.24 25.79 4.44
C GLU A 212 1.57 24.48 4.07
N ASN A 213 1.54 24.19 2.77
CA ASN A 213 0.93 22.98 2.25
C ASN A 213 1.81 21.76 2.59
N LEU A 214 1.29 20.91 3.47
CA LEU A 214 1.96 19.69 3.90
C LEU A 214 1.87 18.61 2.83
N PRO A 215 2.98 17.89 2.56
CA PRO A 215 2.98 16.82 1.58
C PRO A 215 2.16 15.63 2.09
N VAL A 216 1.33 15.08 1.21
CA VAL A 216 0.69 13.78 1.39
C VAL A 216 1.54 12.75 0.67
N LYS A 217 2.03 11.76 1.41
CA LYS A 217 2.85 10.67 0.89
C LYS A 217 2.07 9.37 0.81
N VAL A 218 2.23 8.63 -0.28
CA VAL A 218 1.80 7.23 -0.44
C VAL A 218 2.99 6.47 -1.00
N SER A 219 3.32 5.32 -0.41
CA SER A 219 4.52 4.55 -0.80
C SER A 219 5.80 5.40 -0.83
N ASN A 220 5.93 6.32 0.13
CA ASN A 220 7.01 7.31 0.26
C ASN A 220 7.14 8.35 -0.89
N GLU A 221 6.19 8.39 -1.83
CA GLU A 221 6.11 9.43 -2.85
C GLU A 221 5.07 10.49 -2.50
N ILE A 222 5.38 11.76 -2.78
CA ILE A 222 4.42 12.85 -2.62
C ILE A 222 3.37 12.75 -3.73
N VAL A 223 2.12 12.47 -3.37
CA VAL A 223 0.99 12.32 -4.31
C VAL A 223 0.04 13.50 -4.31
N ALA A 224 0.01 14.28 -3.23
CA ALA A 224 -0.80 15.48 -3.07
C ALA A 224 -0.17 16.41 -2.02
N LYS A 225 -0.78 17.57 -1.79
CA LYS A 225 -0.50 18.43 -0.63
C LYS A 225 -1.82 18.91 -0.02
N THR A 226 -1.82 19.30 1.25
CA THR A 226 -2.98 19.98 1.85
C THR A 226 -3.23 21.34 1.14
N PRO A 227 -4.50 21.81 1.06
CA PRO A 227 -5.73 21.13 1.47
C PRO A 227 -6.03 19.90 0.61
N VAL A 228 -6.45 18.81 1.24
CA VAL A 228 -6.64 17.52 0.60
C VAL A 228 -7.84 16.79 1.19
N THR A 229 -8.61 16.13 0.34
CA THR A 229 -9.76 15.32 0.76
C THR A 229 -9.49 13.84 0.52
N PHE A 230 -9.77 13.04 1.53
CA PHE A 230 -9.77 11.59 1.45
C PHE A 230 -11.20 11.06 1.57
N SER A 231 -11.52 10.00 0.84
CA SER A 231 -12.77 9.26 1.04
C SER A 231 -12.58 7.77 0.77
N ASN A 232 -13.46 6.97 1.35
CA ASN A 232 -13.52 5.55 1.00
C ASN A 232 -14.41 5.40 -0.25
N HIS A 233 -13.81 5.07 -1.39
CA HIS A 233 -14.58 4.84 -2.61
C HIS A 233 -14.96 3.37 -2.71
N ALA A 234 -16.22 3.08 -3.05
CA ALA A 234 -16.68 1.71 -3.27
C ALA A 234 -16.07 1.03 -4.53
N ARG A 235 -15.12 1.67 -5.22
CA ARG A 235 -14.41 1.05 -6.35
C ARG A 235 -13.50 -0.04 -5.81
N SER A 236 -13.89 -1.29 -6.06
CA SER A 236 -13.08 -2.46 -5.76
C SER A 236 -12.14 -2.75 -6.92
N LEU A 237 -10.85 -2.84 -6.65
CA LEU A 237 -9.87 -3.35 -7.60
C LEU A 237 -9.75 -4.87 -7.45
N LYS A 238 -9.77 -5.61 -8.56
CA LYS A 238 -9.43 -7.03 -8.57
C LYS A 238 -7.91 -7.17 -8.53
N ILE A 239 -7.37 -7.84 -7.53
CA ILE A 239 -5.93 -8.08 -7.37
C ILE A 239 -5.63 -9.57 -7.22
N ILE A 240 -4.51 -10.01 -7.78
CA ILE A 240 -4.00 -11.37 -7.59
C ILE A 240 -3.27 -11.44 -6.25
N VAL A 241 -3.65 -12.40 -5.43
CA VAL A 241 -3.01 -12.69 -4.15
C VAL A 241 -2.43 -14.10 -4.15
N ALA A 242 -1.51 -14.38 -3.24
CA ALA A 242 -1.08 -15.73 -2.98
C ALA A 242 -2.25 -16.57 -2.47
N ARG A 243 -2.31 -17.85 -2.86
CA ARG A 243 -3.18 -18.79 -2.15
C ARG A 243 -2.66 -18.92 -0.74
N ASP A 244 -3.57 -18.86 0.23
CA ASP A 244 -3.27 -19.25 1.59
C ASP A 244 -2.63 -20.63 1.53
N ARG A 245 -1.33 -20.70 1.83
CA ARG A 245 -0.78 -21.95 2.30
C ARG A 245 -1.55 -22.16 3.59
N ILE A 246 -2.45 -23.14 3.63
CA ILE A 246 -2.94 -23.69 4.90
C ILE A 246 -1.67 -23.91 5.70
N ARG A 247 -1.40 -22.99 6.63
CA ARG A 247 -0.23 -23.06 7.47
C ARG A 247 -0.38 -24.42 8.14
N SER A 248 0.61 -25.29 7.95
CA SER A 248 0.56 -26.65 8.44
C SER A 248 0.77 -26.68 9.96
N GLU A 249 0.03 -25.85 10.69
CA GLU A 249 -0.10 -25.86 12.15
C GLU A 249 -0.62 -27.23 12.64
N ARG A 250 -1.29 -28.01 11.75
CA ARG A 250 -1.64 -29.41 12.00
C ARG A 250 -0.45 -30.38 12.12
N LYS A 251 0.76 -30.04 11.65
CA LYS A 251 1.94 -30.91 11.82
C LYS A 251 2.72 -30.62 13.10
N GLU A 252 2.63 -29.41 13.64
CA GLU A 252 3.29 -29.06 14.91
C GLU A 252 2.46 -29.50 16.11
N TYR A 253 1.13 -29.36 16.03
CA TYR A 253 0.20 -29.88 17.06
C TYR A 253 0.27 -31.42 17.21
N ARG A 254 0.42 -32.15 16.09
CA ARG A 254 0.55 -33.63 16.12
C ARG A 254 1.92 -34.13 16.57
N ARG A 255 2.99 -33.34 16.44
CA ARG A 255 4.30 -33.67 17.00
C ARG A 255 4.34 -33.45 18.52
N ASN A 256 3.68 -32.40 19.02
CA ASN A 256 3.62 -32.10 20.45
C ASN A 256 2.70 -33.05 21.25
N ILE A 257 1.78 -33.76 20.60
CA ILE A 257 0.97 -34.82 21.24
C ILE A 257 1.74 -36.15 21.28
N LYS A 258 2.53 -36.48 20.24
CA LYS A 258 3.32 -37.71 20.21
C LYS A 258 4.63 -37.66 21.01
N SER A 259 5.07 -36.49 21.47
CA SER A 259 6.22 -36.36 22.38
C SER A 259 5.82 -36.32 23.86
N LYS A 260 4.51 -36.38 24.15
CA LYS A 260 3.94 -36.40 25.51
C LYS A 260 3.18 -37.70 25.83
N SER A 261 3.31 -38.72 24.97
CA SER A 261 2.82 -40.08 25.15
C SER A 261 3.98 -41.05 25.09
#